data_AF-A0AAU9JTD1-F1
#
_entry.id   AF-A0AAU9JTD1-F1
#
_cell.length_a   1.000
_cell.length_b   1.000
_cell.length_c   1.000
_cell.angle_alpha   90.00
_cell.angle_beta   90.00
_cell.angle_gamma   90.00
#
_symmetry.space_group_name_H-M   'P 1'
#
loop_
_entity.id
_entity.type
_entity.pdbx_description
1 polymer ?
#
loop_
_entity_poly.entity_id
_entity_poly.type
_entity_poly.pdbx_seq_one_letter_code
_entity_poly.pdbx_strand_id
1 'polypeptide(L)'
;MKCNRVELENGSIYIGECYKKRQRHGFGLQLFTDGSQYEGYWIKDKANIKGRLVRYNGDIFRVISALSLYSPSSSSPSSRSKSYLIIFWEFISIVQEFLIQNKLS
;
A
#
# COMPACT_ATOMS: atom_id res chain seq x y z
N MET A 1 5.03 13.68 -8.67
CA MET A 1 4.01 14.60 -9.23
C MET A 1 2.73 14.36 -8.45
N LYS A 2 1.91 15.38 -8.13
CA LYS A 2 0.58 15.15 -7.56
C LYS A 2 -0.44 14.94 -8.68
N CYS A 3 -1.28 13.94 -8.54
CA CYS A 3 -2.45 13.72 -9.38
C CYS A 3 -3.70 14.15 -8.61
N ASN A 4 -4.42 15.13 -9.15
CA ASN A 4 -5.63 15.67 -8.51
C ASN A 4 -6.73 14.62 -8.35
N ARG A 5 -6.98 13.82 -9.39
CA ARG A 5 -7.95 12.71 -9.39
C ARG A 5 -7.59 11.75 -10.52
N VAL A 6 -7.47 10.46 -10.22
CA VAL A 6 -7.27 9.39 -11.20
C VAL A 6 -8.42 8.42 -11.05
N GLU A 7 -9.14 8.18 -12.14
CA GLU A 7 -10.13 7.11 -12.22
C GLU A 7 -9.42 5.84 -12.66
N LEU A 8 -9.56 4.79 -11.87
CA LEU A 8 -8.96 3.48 -12.12
C LEU A 8 -9.92 2.63 -12.95
N GLU A 9 -9.39 1.61 -13.62
CA GLU A 9 -10.17 0.71 -14.50
C GLU A 9 -11.34 0.02 -13.78
N ASN A 10 -11.23 -0.17 -12.46
CA ASN A 10 -12.26 -0.77 -11.62
C ASN A 10 -13.29 0.25 -11.08
N GLY A 11 -13.31 1.48 -11.60
CA GLY A 11 -14.19 2.57 -11.16
C GLY A 11 -13.79 3.21 -9.82
N SER A 12 -12.69 2.75 -9.19
CA SER A 12 -12.15 3.39 -7.99
C SER A 12 -11.51 4.73 -8.32
N ILE A 13 -11.51 5.64 -7.34
CA ILE A 13 -10.90 6.97 -7.48
C ILE A 13 -9.64 7.02 -6.64
N TYR A 14 -8.55 7.52 -7.20
CA TYR A 14 -7.31 7.78 -6.50
C TYR A 14 -6.97 9.26 -6.48
N ILE A 15 -6.56 9.77 -5.32
CA ILE A 15 -6.11 11.14 -5.09
C ILE A 15 -4.80 11.05 -4.34
N GLY A 16 -3.73 11.62 -4.89
CA GLY A 16 -2.44 11.58 -4.24
C GLY A 16 -1.27 11.74 -5.19
N GLU A 17 -0.14 11.24 -4.75
CA GLU A 17 1.07 11.27 -5.54
C GLU A 17 1.03 10.22 -6.66
N CYS A 18 1.61 10.58 -7.80
CA CYS A 18 1.64 9.73 -8.96
C CYS A 18 2.95 9.91 -9.72
N TYR A 19 3.22 8.89 -10.51
CA TYR A 19 4.31 8.85 -11.46
C TYR A 19 3.76 8.78 -12.89
N LYS A 20 4.66 8.62 -13.88
CA LYS A 20 4.36 8.56 -15.31
C LYS A 20 3.05 7.82 -15.61
N LYS A 21 2.25 8.34 -16.54
CA LYS A 21 0.94 7.77 -16.94
C LYS A 21 -0.07 7.61 -15.79
N ARG A 22 -0.03 8.50 -14.79
CA ARG A 22 -0.96 8.48 -13.64
C ARG A 22 -0.87 7.22 -12.77
N GLN A 23 0.24 6.46 -12.88
CA GLN A 23 0.53 5.35 -11.99
C GLN A 23 0.61 5.84 -10.54
N ARG A 24 -0.10 5.17 -9.62
CA ARG A 24 -0.10 5.52 -8.20
C ARG A 24 1.28 5.31 -7.60
N HIS A 25 1.82 6.35 -6.96
CA HIS A 25 3.17 6.30 -6.39
C HIS A 25 3.37 7.39 -5.34
N GLY A 26 3.86 7.07 -4.15
CA GLY A 26 3.93 8.00 -3.02
C GLY A 26 2.68 7.93 -2.15
N PHE A 27 2.41 8.95 -1.34
CA PHE A 27 1.26 8.96 -0.44
C PHE A 27 -0.03 9.27 -1.19
N GLY A 28 -1.11 8.56 -0.88
CA GLY A 28 -2.43 8.87 -1.43
C GLY A 28 -3.60 8.09 -0.84
N LEU A 29 -4.78 8.56 -1.20
CA LEU A 29 -6.09 8.04 -0.83
C LEU A 29 -6.73 7.37 -2.06
N GLN A 30 -7.17 6.13 -1.89
CA GLN A 30 -8.04 5.45 -2.84
C GLN A 30 -9.43 5.26 -2.25
N LEU A 31 -10.45 5.67 -2.99
CA LEU A 31 -11.86 5.43 -2.73
C LEU A 31 -12.30 4.28 -3.64
N PHE A 32 -12.79 3.21 -3.05
CA PHE A 32 -13.34 2.06 -3.77
C PHE A 32 -14.82 2.28 -4.07
N THR A 33 -15.34 1.57 -5.07
CA THR A 33 -16.74 1.71 -5.53
C THR A 33 -17.75 1.24 -4.49
N ASP A 34 -17.34 0.38 -3.55
CA ASP A 34 -18.13 -0.07 -2.40
C ASP A 34 -18.15 0.95 -1.25
N GLY A 35 -17.51 2.12 -1.41
CA GLY A 35 -17.38 3.14 -0.36
C GLY A 35 -16.25 2.86 0.64
N SER A 36 -15.54 1.74 0.52
CA SER A 36 -14.30 1.51 1.26
C SER A 36 -13.24 2.54 0.84
N GLN A 37 -12.28 2.82 1.71
CA GLN A 37 -11.17 3.72 1.42
C GLN A 37 -9.85 3.17 1.93
N TYR A 38 -8.77 3.37 1.17
CA TYR A 38 -7.41 3.10 1.61
C TYR A 38 -6.60 4.38 1.59
N GLU A 39 -5.92 4.69 2.68
CA GLU A 39 -4.99 5.80 2.78
C GLU A 39 -3.60 5.26 3.14
N GLY A 40 -2.59 5.58 2.34
CA GLY A 40 -1.24 5.12 2.60
C GLY A 40 -0.28 5.33 1.44
N TYR A 41 0.89 4.71 1.55
CA TYR A 41 1.92 4.77 0.52
C TYR A 41 1.65 3.78 -0.61
N TRP A 42 1.97 4.19 -1.83
CA TRP A 42 1.83 3.43 -3.05
C TRP A 42 3.18 3.32 -3.75
N ILE A 43 3.49 2.15 -4.30
CA ILE A 43 4.69 1.95 -5.12
C ILE A 43 4.27 1.17 -6.35
N LYS A 44 4.33 1.82 -7.51
CA LYS A 44 4.00 1.21 -8.82
C LYS A 44 2.62 0.51 -8.78
N ASP A 45 1.59 1.26 -8.39
CA ASP A 45 0.20 0.79 -8.27
C ASP A 45 -0.08 -0.24 -7.15
N LYS A 46 0.90 -0.55 -6.31
CA LYS A 46 0.74 -1.44 -5.15
C LYS A 46 0.64 -0.63 -3.86
N ALA A 47 -0.44 -0.84 -3.10
CA ALA A 47 -0.61 -0.27 -1.76
C ALA A 47 0.38 -0.91 -0.77
N ASN A 48 0.97 -0.08 0.08
CA ASN A 48 1.91 -0.51 1.11
C ASN A 48 1.15 -1.08 2.33
N ILE A 49 1.79 -2.04 3.01
CA ILE A 49 1.25 -2.66 4.23
C ILE A 49 1.20 -1.72 5.44
N LYS A 50 1.83 -0.53 5.37
CA LYS A 50 1.71 0.52 6.39
C LYS A 50 0.59 1.52 6.09
N GLY A 51 -0.47 1.09 5.40
CA GLY A 51 -1.65 1.91 5.13
C GLY A 51 -2.82 1.65 6.07
N ARG A 52 -3.78 2.57 6.06
CA ARG A 52 -5.04 2.51 6.76
C ARG A 52 -6.15 2.16 5.76
N LEU A 53 -6.67 0.95 5.84
CA LEU A 53 -7.85 0.54 5.08
C LEU A 53 -9.08 0.73 5.97
N VAL A 54 -10.06 1.49 5.50
CA VAL A 54 -11.39 1.57 6.09
C VAL A 54 -12.33 0.81 5.16
N ARG A 55 -12.86 -0.32 5.62
CA ARG A 55 -13.89 -1.05 4.87
C ARG A 55 -15.28 -0.55 5.24
N TYR A 56 -16.12 -0.32 4.25
CA TYR A 56 -17.54 -0.08 4.45
C TYR A 56 -18.30 -1.39 4.19
N ASN A 57 -18.92 -1.95 5.23
CA ASN A 57 -19.73 -3.17 5.12
C ASN A 57 -21.24 -2.87 5.20
N GLY A 58 -21.69 -1.66 4.85
CA GLY A 58 -23.11 -1.25 4.94
C GLY A 58 -23.46 -0.51 6.24
N ASP A 59 -22.94 -0.95 7.39
CA ASP A 59 -23.30 -0.36 8.69
C ASP A 59 -22.10 0.12 9.53
N ILE A 60 -20.89 -0.38 9.27
CA ILE A 60 -19.72 -0.16 10.14
C ILE A 60 -18.48 0.12 9.30
N PHE A 61 -17.74 1.17 9.65
CA PHE A 61 -16.39 1.43 9.16
C PHE A 61 -15.37 0.69 10.04
N ARG A 62 -14.72 -0.34 9.49
CA ARG A 62 -13.62 -1.03 10.19
C ARG A 62 -12.28 -0.49 9.72
N VAL A 63 -11.51 0.08 10.66
CA VAL A 63 -10.10 0.43 10.42
C VAL A 63 -9.25 -0.83 10.53
N ILE A 64 -8.65 -1.21 9.41
CA ILE A 64 -7.64 -2.26 9.33
C ILE A 64 -6.33 -1.57 8.99
N SER A 65 -5.48 -1.39 9.99
CA SER A 65 -4.06 -1.11 9.74
C SER A 65 -3.49 -2.32 9.03
N ALA A 66 -2.90 -2.16 7.86
CA ALA A 66 -2.43 -3.32 7.10
C ALA A 66 -1.28 -4.07 7.84
N LEU A 67 -0.66 -3.46 8.85
CA LEU A 67 0.21 -4.14 9.84
C LEU A 67 -0.53 -5.25 10.63
N SER A 68 -1.82 -5.06 10.95
CA SER A 68 -2.64 -6.01 11.71
C SER A 68 -3.06 -7.24 10.89
N LEU A 69 -2.97 -7.19 9.56
CA LEU A 69 -3.17 -8.36 8.69
C LEU A 69 -1.92 -9.26 8.61
N TYR A 70 -0.80 -8.82 9.20
CA TYR A 70 0.47 -9.55 9.29
C TYR A 70 0.76 -10.00 10.72
N SER A 71 -0.27 -10.43 11.45
CA SER A 71 -0.09 -11.03 12.78
C SER A 71 0.49 -12.46 12.61
N PRO A 72 1.60 -12.84 13.27
CA PRO A 72 2.31 -14.11 12.98
C PRO A 72 1.59 -15.40 13.41
N SER A 73 0.34 -15.32 13.87
CA SER A 73 -0.31 -16.42 14.61
C SER A 73 -0.95 -17.51 13.75
N SER A 74 -0.75 -17.54 12.43
CA SER A 74 -1.31 -18.59 11.55
C SER A 74 -0.29 -19.40 10.75
N SER A 75 1.00 -19.33 11.07
CA SER A 75 1.99 -20.25 10.50
C SER A 75 2.99 -20.69 11.55
N SER A 76 2.75 -21.85 12.15
CA SER A 76 3.78 -22.62 12.85
C SER A 76 5.05 -22.71 11.97
N PRO A 77 6.24 -22.37 12.49
CA PRO A 77 7.47 -22.45 11.72
C PRO A 77 7.95 -23.91 11.69
N SER A 78 7.26 -24.75 10.92
CA SER A 78 7.75 -26.07 10.58
C SER A 78 7.87 -26.19 9.06
N SER A 79 9.11 -26.08 8.60
CA SER A 79 9.58 -26.40 7.25
C SER A 79 9.24 -25.41 6.13
N ARG A 80 10.32 -24.89 5.54
CA ARG A 80 10.43 -24.02 4.34
C ARG A 80 10.12 -22.54 4.56
N SER A 81 11.16 -21.73 4.39
CA SER A 81 11.13 -20.63 3.41
C SER A 81 12.45 -19.86 3.43
N LYS A 82 13.36 -20.24 2.52
CA LYS A 82 14.42 -19.34 2.03
C LYS A 82 13.82 -18.10 1.33
N SER A 83 12.53 -18.15 1.00
CA SER A 83 11.75 -17.09 0.34
C SER A 83 11.47 -15.88 1.24
N TYR A 84 11.36 -16.04 2.56
CA TYR A 84 11.13 -14.92 3.49
C TYR A 84 12.34 -13.99 3.58
N LEU A 85 13.54 -14.55 3.56
CA LEU A 85 14.76 -13.75 3.53
C LEU A 85 14.85 -12.95 2.23
N ILE A 86 14.58 -13.57 1.08
CA ILE A 86 14.65 -12.89 -0.23
C ILE A 86 13.68 -11.71 -0.29
N ILE A 87 12.41 -11.91 0.11
CA ILE A 87 11.39 -10.84 0.09
C ILE A 87 11.73 -9.73 1.09
N PHE A 88 12.29 -10.08 2.26
CA PHE A 88 12.71 -9.10 3.26
C PHE A 88 13.91 -8.27 2.78
N TRP A 89 14.88 -8.89 2.12
CA TRP A 89 16.06 -8.20 1.59
C TRP A 89 15.73 -7.29 0.40
N GLU A 90 14.89 -7.73 -0.55
CA GLU A 90 14.42 -6.87 -1.64
C GLU A 90 13.63 -5.66 -1.11
N PHE A 91 12.86 -5.84 -0.04
CA PHE A 91 12.13 -4.76 0.62
C PHE A 91 13.05 -3.76 1.34
N ILE A 92 14.08 -4.24 2.05
CA ILE A 92 15.07 -3.37 2.68
C ILE A 92 15.82 -2.53 1.63
N SER A 93 16.20 -3.13 0.51
CA SER A 93 16.83 -2.41 -0.61
C SER A 93 15.93 -1.29 -1.15
N ILE A 94 14.64 -1.57 -1.39
CA ILE A 94 13.68 -0.57 -1.90
C ILE A 94 13.48 0.58 -0.92
N VAL A 95 13.37 0.28 0.38
CA VAL A 95 13.20 1.31 1.42
C VAL A 95 14.47 2.16 1.55
N GLN A 96 15.65 1.54 1.46
CA GLN A 96 16.92 2.25 1.55
C GLN A 96 17.13 3.17 0.33
N GLU A 97 16.81 2.73 -0.88
CA GLU A 97 16.85 3.58 -2.08
C GLU A 97 15.87 4.76 -1.99
N PHE A 98 14.65 4.52 -1.49
CA PHE A 98 13.68 5.60 -1.25
C PHE A 98 14.21 6.62 -0.24
N LEU A 99 14.84 6.18 0.86
CA LEU A 99 15.42 7.08 1.85
C LEU A 99 16.62 7.85 1.31
N ILE A 100 17.43 7.26 0.43
CA ILE A 100 18.56 7.93 -0.23
C ILE A 100 18.06 9.03 -1.18
N GLN A 101 17.01 8.75 -1.98
CA GLN A 101 16.43 9.72 -2.91
C GLN A 101 15.77 10.91 -2.21
N ASN A 102 15.28 10.73 -0.97
CA ASN A 102 14.62 11.79 -0.18
C ASN A 102 15.54 12.50 0.83
N LYS A 103 16.83 12.12 0.94
CA LYS A 103 17.83 12.81 1.78
C LYS A 103 18.72 13.80 1.01
N LEU A 104 18.55 13.90 -0.30
CA LEU A 104 19.31 14.79 -1.19
C LEU A 104 18.54 16.06 -1.61
N SER A 105 17.44 16.40 -0.92
CA SER A 105 16.70 17.66 -1.11
C SER A 105 16.94 18.64 0.04
#